data_AF-A0A536TFN1-F1
#
_entry.id   AF-A0A536TFN1-F1
#
_cell.length_a   1.000
_cell.length_b   1.000
_cell.length_c   1.000
_cell.angle_alpha   90.00
_cell.angle_beta   90.00
_cell.angle_gamma   90.00
#
_symmetry.space_group_name_H-M   'P 1'
#
loop_
_entity.id
_entity.type
_entity.pdbx_description
1 polymer ?
#
loop_
_entity_poly.entity_id
_entity_poly.type
_entity_poly.pdbx_seq_one_letter_code
_entity_poly.pdbx_strand_id
1 'polypeptide(L)' 'MDSRNFAAIFLAAACMAFGSAQALDITGAGATFPYPIYAKWAQAYRAKTGIGLNYQSIGSGGGIKQ' A
#
# COMPACT_ATOMS: atom_id res chain seq x y z
N MET A 1 20.89 -38.74 -4.17
CA MET A 1 20.37 -37.36 -4.13
C MET A 1 21.25 -36.62 -3.15
N ASP A 2 22.13 -35.78 -3.67
CA ASP A 2 23.30 -35.33 -2.92
C ASP A 2 22.94 -34.04 -2.16
N SER A 3 23.67 -33.71 -1.10
CA SER A 3 23.40 -32.54 -0.23
C SER A 3 23.29 -31.20 -0.99
N ARG A 4 23.94 -31.12 -2.15
CA ARG A 4 23.89 -29.98 -3.09
C ARG A 4 22.50 -29.80 -3.72
N ASN A 5 21.80 -30.90 -4.01
CA ASN A 5 20.44 -30.87 -4.56
C ASN A 5 19.43 -30.41 -3.49
N PHE A 6 19.61 -30.83 -2.23
CA PHE A 6 18.79 -30.35 -1.12
C PHE A 6 18.99 -28.86 -0.85
N ALA A 7 20.23 -28.37 -0.87
CA ALA A 7 20.52 -26.95 -0.72
C ALA A 7 19.89 -26.10 -1.84
N ALA A 8 19.95 -26.58 -3.09
CA ALA A 8 19.34 -25.89 -4.23
C ALA A 8 17.81 -25.82 -4.13
N ILE A 9 17.15 -26.90 -3.70
CA ILE A 9 15.69 -26.93 -3.49
C ILE A 9 15.29 -25.99 -2.36
N PHE A 10 16.04 -25.96 -1.25
CA PHE A 10 15.79 -25.04 -0.13
C PHE A 10 15.93 -23.57 -0.54
N LEU A 11 16.96 -23.22 -1.30
CA LEU A 11 17.17 -21.86 -1.77
C LEU A 11 16.05 -21.41 -2.73
N ALA A 12 15.64 -22.28 -3.65
CA ALA A 12 14.53 -22.00 -4.56
C ALA A 12 13.18 -21.82 -3.82
N ALA A 13 12.92 -22.64 -2.79
CA ALA A 13 11.74 -22.48 -1.94
C ALA A 13 11.78 -21.18 -1.12
N ALA A 14 12.95 -20.79 -0.61
CA ALA A 14 13.13 -19.53 0.11
C ALA A 14 12.86 -18.30 -0.78
N CYS A 15 13.26 -18.34 -2.06
CA CYS A 15 12.94 -17.27 -3.02
C CYS A 15 11.43 -17.11 -3.25
N MET A 16 10.66 -18.20 -3.21
CA MET A 16 9.19 -18.15 -3.35
C MET A 16 8.48 -17.69 -2.07
N ALA A 17 9.16 -17.68 -0.92
CA ALA A 17 8.61 -17.19 0.35
C ALA A 17 8.66 -15.65 0.48
N PHE A 18 9.44 -14.96 -0.36
CA PHE A 18 9.37 -13.51 -0.48
C PHE A 18 8.11 -13.13 -1.27
N GLY A 19 6.99 -12.99 -0.56
CA GLY A 19 5.72 -12.59 -1.14
C GLY A 19 5.82 -11.28 -1.93
N SER A 20 5.10 -11.20 -3.05
CA SER A 20 4.92 -9.96 -3.80
C SER A 20 4.43 -8.85 -2.86
N ALA A 21 5.06 -7.67 -2.88
CA ALA A 21 4.57 -6.51 -2.16
C ALA A 21 3.14 -6.20 -2.63
N GLN A 22 2.15 -6.56 -1.80
CA GLN A 22 0.75 -6.23 -2.06
C GLN A 22 0.58 -4.74 -1.80
N ALA A 23 0.17 -4.01 -2.82
CA ALA A 23 -0.03 -2.58 -2.73
C ALA A 23 -1.29 -2.34 -1.87
N LEU A 24 -1.09 -2.03 -0.60
CA LEU A 24 -2.17 -1.75 0.36
C LEU A 24 -2.79 -0.39 0.04
N ASP A 25 -4.12 -0.33 0.04
CA ASP A 25 -4.85 0.93 -0.04
C ASP A 25 -4.49 1.83 1.17
N ILE A 26 -4.36 3.12 0.92
CA ILE A 26 -4.01 4.12 1.92
C ILE A 26 -5.31 4.68 2.52
N THR A 27 -5.40 4.74 3.85
CA THR A 27 -6.53 5.35 4.56
C THR A 27 -6.05 6.53 5.39
N GLY A 28 -6.83 7.62 5.44
CA GLY A 28 -6.55 8.74 6.35
C GLY A 28 -7.72 9.69 6.48
N ALA A 29 -7.61 10.66 7.39
CA ALA A 29 -8.60 11.72 7.56
C ALA A 29 -7.95 13.08 7.86
N GLY A 30 -8.71 14.16 7.69
CA GLY A 30 -8.27 15.49 8.11
C GLY A 30 -9.01 16.65 7.49
N ALA A 31 -8.25 17.70 7.16
CA ALA A 31 -8.75 18.99 6.74
C ALA A 31 -9.77 18.90 5.60
N THR A 32 -10.88 19.60 5.76
CA THR A 32 -11.96 19.69 4.76
C THR A 32 -11.60 20.62 3.61
N PHE A 33 -10.89 21.71 3.90
CA PHE A 33 -10.49 22.70 2.90
C PHE A 33 -9.68 22.10 1.72
N PRO A 34 -8.60 21.32 1.94
CA PRO A 34 -7.84 20.74 0.82
C PRO A 34 -8.46 19.46 0.23
N TYR A 35 -9.58 18.96 0.76
CA TYR A 35 -10.16 17.70 0.31
C TYR A 35 -10.41 17.62 -1.22
N PRO A 36 -10.95 18.66 -1.89
CA PRO A 36 -11.22 18.57 -3.33
C PRO A 36 -9.98 18.30 -4.17
N ILE A 37 -8.82 18.87 -3.79
CA ILE A 37 -7.56 18.62 -4.53
C ILE A 37 -6.98 17.24 -4.18
N TYR A 38 -7.07 16.80 -2.93
CA TYR A 38 -6.64 15.45 -2.53
C TYR A 38 -7.44 14.37 -3.26
N ALA A 39 -8.75 14.56 -3.45
CA ALA A 39 -9.58 13.62 -4.21
C ALA A 39 -9.10 13.48 -5.67
N LYS A 40 -8.70 14.58 -6.32
CA LYS A 40 -8.15 14.56 -7.67
C LYS A 40 -6.80 13.85 -7.73
N TRP A 41 -5.92 14.12 -6.77
CA TRP A 41 -4.64 13.43 -6.69
C TRP A 41 -4.79 11.94 -6.38
N ALA A 42 -5.72 11.55 -5.51
CA ALA A 42 -6.05 10.16 -5.21
C ALA A 42 -6.49 9.40 -6.47
N GLN A 43 -7.37 10.01 -7.28
CA GLN A 43 -7.78 9.43 -8.55
C GLN A 43 -6.60 9.24 -9.50
N ALA A 44 -5.77 10.28 -9.67
CA ALA A 44 -4.59 10.23 -10.54
C ALA A 44 -3.55 9.22 -10.04
N TYR A 45 -3.36 9.11 -8.72
CA TYR A 45 -2.47 8.16 -8.09
C TYR A 45 -2.93 6.74 -8.35
N ARG A 46 -4.20 6.42 -8.06
CA ARG A 46 -4.77 5.09 -8.33
C ARG A 46 -4.69 4.71 -9.80
N ALA A 47 -4.90 5.64 -10.72
CA ALA A 47 -4.74 5.37 -12.15
C ALA A 47 -3.30 5.00 -12.54
N LYS A 48 -2.29 5.50 -11.83
CA LYS A 48 -0.87 5.23 -12.11
C LYS A 48 -0.32 4.01 -11.37
N THR A 49 -0.81 3.75 -10.16
CA THR A 49 -0.20 2.77 -9.25
C THR A 49 -1.11 1.58 -8.94
N GLY A 50 -2.41 1.69 -9.22
CA GLY A 50 -3.43 0.74 -8.74
C GLY A 50 -3.79 0.91 -7.26
N ILE A 51 -3.08 1.76 -6.51
CA ILE A 51 -3.26 1.96 -5.07
C ILE A 51 -4.38 2.96 -4.82
N GLY A 52 -5.39 2.55 -4.05
CA GLY A 52 -6.46 3.42 -3.58
C GLY A 52 -6.01 4.34 -2.45
N LEU A 53 -6.63 5.52 -2.39
CA LEU A 53 -6.48 6.44 -1.27
C LEU A 53 -7.89 6.81 -0.80
N ASN A 54 -8.25 6.32 0.39
CA ASN A 54 -9.52 6.58 1.05
C ASN A 54 -9.33 7.69 2.10
N TYR A 55 -9.73 8.92 1.76
CA TYR A 55 -9.59 10.08 2.63
C TYR A 55 -10.94 10.53 3.21
N GLN A 56 -11.02 10.63 4.54
CA GLN A 56 -12.19 11.15 5.23
C GLN A 56 -12.05 12.66 5.53
N SER A 57 -12.97 13.45 4.99
CA SER A 57 -13.03 14.89 5.20
C SER A 57 -13.77 15.22 6.50
N ILE A 58 -13.06 15.25 7.63
CA ILE A 58 -13.64 15.42 8.98
C ILE A 58 -13.21 16.72 9.69
N GLY A 59 -12.39 17.55 9.05
CA GLY A 59 -11.81 18.76 9.61
C GLY A 59 -10.42 18.49 10.22
N SER A 60 -9.56 19.51 10.23
CA SER A 60 -8.15 19.36 10.63
C SER A 60 -8.01 18.85 12.06
N GLY A 61 -8.79 19.40 12.99
CA GLY A 61 -8.77 18.96 14.39
C GLY A 61 -9.33 17.54 14.58
N GLY A 62 -10.23 17.09 13.71
CA GLY A 62 -10.72 15.71 13.71
C GLY A 62 -9.65 14.75 13.23
N GLY A 63 -8.96 15.06 12.14
CA GLY A 63 -7.89 14.21 11.60
C GLY A 63 -6.64 14.13 12.48
N ILE A 64 -6.30 15.20 13.21
CA ILE A 64 -5.18 15.17 14.18
C ILE A 64 -5.47 14.22 15.36
N LYS A 65 -6.75 14.01 15.69
CA LYS A 65 -7.17 13.16 16.81
C LYS A 65 -7.33 11.68 16.43
N GLN A 66 -7.43 11.35 15.14
CA GLN A 66 -7.42 9.96 14.66
C GLN A 66 -6.05 9.34 14.87
#